data_AF-G5PYV4-F1
#
_entry.id   AF-G5PYV4-F1
#
_cell.length_a   1.000
_cell.length_b   1.000
_cell.length_c   1.000
_cell.angle_alpha   90.00
_cell.angle_beta   90.00
_cell.angle_gamma   90.00
#
_symmetry.space_group_name_H-M   'P 1'
#
loop_
_entity.id
_entity.type
_entity.pdbx_description
1 polymer ?
#
loop_
_entity_poly.entity_id
_entity_poly.type
_entity_poly.pdbx_seq_one_letter_code
_entity_poly.pdbx_strand_id
1 'polypeptide(L)'
;YGINAAQSARALGHDRKIIRAMPNTPSLVNAGMTSVTPNALVTPEDTADVLNIFRCFGEAEVIAEPMIHPVVGVSGSSPAYVFMFIEAMADAAVLGGMPRAQAYKFAAQAVMGSAKMVLETGKHPGELKDMVCSPGGTTIEAVRVLEERGFRAAVIEAMTKCMEKSEALSKS
;
A
#
# COMPACT_ATOMS: atom_id res chain seq x y z
N TYR A 1 -0.11 13.96 -7.97
CA TYR A 1 -0.13 13.01 -9.10
C TYR A 1 0.02 13.80 -10.38
N GLY A 2 0.92 13.44 -11.29
CA GLY A 2 0.90 14.06 -12.63
C GLY A 2 2.14 14.78 -13.12
N ILE A 3 3.34 14.37 -12.69
CA ILE A 3 4.55 14.64 -13.48
C ILE A 3 5.26 13.31 -13.68
N ASN A 4 5.21 12.79 -14.90
CA ASN A 4 5.92 11.59 -15.31
C ASN A 4 7.37 11.92 -15.69
N ALA A 5 8.21 10.89 -15.83
CA ALA A 5 9.63 11.07 -16.15
C ALA A 5 9.85 11.91 -17.43
N ALA A 6 8.97 11.78 -18.44
CA ALA A 6 9.05 12.55 -19.67
C ALA A 6 8.68 14.03 -19.46
N GLN A 7 7.68 14.34 -18.65
CA GLN A 7 7.32 15.72 -18.28
C GLN A 7 8.46 16.38 -17.50
N SER A 8 9.08 15.66 -16.55
CA SER A 8 10.26 16.14 -15.82
C SER A 8 11.44 16.41 -16.77
N ALA A 9 11.72 15.51 -17.70
CA ALA A 9 12.80 15.69 -18.68
C ALA A 9 12.53 16.86 -19.63
N ARG A 10 11.28 17.07 -20.07
CA ARG A 10 10.92 18.24 -20.89
C ARG A 10 11.12 19.56 -20.14
N ALA A 11 10.86 19.58 -18.84
CA ALA A 11 11.00 20.78 -18.02
C ALA A 11 12.45 21.06 -17.60
N LEU A 12 13.23 20.02 -17.31
CA LEU A 12 14.57 20.12 -16.70
C LEU A 12 15.72 19.90 -17.71
N GLY A 13 15.42 19.39 -18.90
CA GLY A 13 16.41 18.96 -19.88
C GLY A 13 16.56 17.44 -19.92
N HIS A 14 16.82 16.91 -21.11
CA HIS A 14 17.01 15.48 -21.35
C HIS A 14 18.43 14.98 -21.03
N ASP A 15 19.35 15.88 -20.72
CA ASP A 15 20.76 15.64 -20.39
C ASP A 15 21.01 15.54 -18.87
N ARG A 16 19.95 15.41 -18.07
CA ARG A 16 20.00 15.39 -16.60
C ARG A 16 19.66 14.02 -16.03
N LYS A 17 20.33 13.65 -14.95
CA LYS A 17 19.93 12.53 -14.08
C LYS A 17 18.62 12.91 -13.37
N ILE A 18 17.56 12.12 -13.59
CA ILE A 18 16.25 12.37 -13.00
C ILE A 18 15.79 11.08 -12.34
N ILE A 19 15.45 11.16 -11.06
CA ILE A 19 14.82 10.08 -10.31
C ILE A 19 13.46 10.58 -9.86
N ARG A 20 12.41 9.83 -10.21
CA ARG A 20 11.07 10.04 -9.69
C ARG A 20 10.91 9.20 -8.43
N ALA A 21 10.52 9.84 -7.32
CA ALA A 21 10.18 9.14 -6.09
C ALA A 21 8.70 9.37 -5.75
N MET A 22 8.03 8.33 -5.25
CA MET A 22 6.64 8.44 -4.78
C MET A 22 6.49 7.76 -3.41
N PRO A 23 6.67 8.50 -2.30
CA PRO A 23 6.40 7.99 -0.95
C PRO A 23 4.90 7.98 -0.66
N ASN A 24 4.51 7.41 0.48
CA ASN A 24 3.15 7.45 1.01
C ASN A 24 3.11 8.00 2.45
N THR A 25 1.90 8.31 2.93
CA THR A 25 1.69 8.97 4.24
C THR A 25 2.23 8.21 5.46
N PRO A 26 2.27 6.86 5.51
CA PRO A 26 2.95 6.12 6.58
C PRO A 26 4.44 6.45 6.80
N SER A 27 5.08 7.17 5.86
CA SER A 27 6.45 7.70 6.06
C SER A 27 6.57 8.58 7.32
N LEU A 28 5.47 9.21 7.77
CA LEU A 28 5.44 10.02 9.00
C LEU A 28 5.69 9.21 10.29
N VAL A 29 5.55 7.88 10.22
CA VAL A 29 5.77 6.95 11.34
C VAL A 29 6.82 5.89 11.00
N ASN A 30 7.73 6.21 10.06
CA ASN A 30 8.79 5.33 9.58
C ASN A 30 8.31 3.99 9.00
N ALA A 31 7.07 3.92 8.55
CA ALA A 31 6.47 2.73 7.92
C ALA A 31 6.07 3.01 6.47
N GLY A 32 6.78 3.95 5.83
CA GLY A 32 6.53 4.34 4.44
C GLY A 32 6.88 3.24 3.44
N MET A 33 6.32 3.36 2.24
CA MET A 33 6.76 2.60 1.07
C MET A 33 6.94 3.58 -0.09
N THR A 34 8.17 3.70 -0.57
CA THR A 34 8.54 4.63 -1.65
C THR A 34 8.89 3.89 -2.92
N SER A 35 8.24 4.23 -4.04
CA SER A 35 8.78 3.83 -5.34
C SER A 35 9.89 4.77 -5.79
N VAL A 36 10.90 4.21 -6.43
CA VAL A 36 12.01 4.93 -7.06
C VAL A 36 12.08 4.54 -8.53
N THR A 37 11.97 5.51 -9.42
CA THR A 37 12.02 5.31 -10.87
C THR A 37 13.10 6.20 -11.49
N PRO A 38 14.31 5.66 -11.71
CA PRO A 38 15.40 6.39 -12.35
C PRO A 38 15.21 6.51 -13.86
N ASN A 39 15.69 7.59 -14.46
CA ASN A 39 15.83 7.70 -15.92
C ASN A 39 17.12 7.02 -16.42
N ALA A 40 17.29 6.94 -17.75
CA ALA A 40 18.41 6.23 -18.37
C ALA A 40 19.81 6.81 -18.09
N LEU A 41 19.90 8.03 -17.55
CA LEU A 41 21.17 8.70 -17.24
C LEU A 41 21.63 8.45 -15.80
N VAL A 42 20.74 7.96 -14.95
CA VAL A 42 21.02 7.66 -13.55
C VAL A 42 21.80 6.36 -13.45
N THR A 43 22.88 6.39 -12.69
CA THR A 43 23.74 5.23 -12.45
C THR A 43 23.19 4.33 -11.34
N PRO A 44 23.63 3.07 -11.26
CA PRO A 44 23.31 2.20 -10.13
C PRO A 44 23.69 2.81 -8.78
N GLU A 45 24.82 3.52 -8.71
CA GLU A 45 25.31 4.18 -7.51
C GLU A 45 24.37 5.31 -7.08
N ASP A 46 23.96 6.19 -8.01
CA ASP A 46 22.97 7.24 -7.72
C ASP A 46 21.64 6.65 -7.21
N THR A 47 21.22 5.52 -7.80
CA THR A 47 19.99 4.83 -7.40
C THR A 47 20.12 4.28 -5.99
N ALA A 48 21.26 3.68 -5.66
CA ALA A 48 21.54 3.16 -4.32
C ALA A 48 21.53 4.27 -3.26
N ASP A 49 22.12 5.43 -3.56
CA ASP A 49 22.10 6.59 -2.66
C ASP A 49 20.67 7.07 -2.37
N VAL A 50 19.83 7.16 -3.41
CA VAL A 50 18.42 7.56 -3.24
C VAL A 50 17.62 6.52 -2.47
N LEU A 51 17.82 5.23 -2.74
CA LEU A 51 17.19 4.17 -1.96
C LEU A 51 17.56 4.26 -0.48
N ASN A 52 18.83 4.54 -0.16
CA ASN A 52 19.28 4.70 1.22
C ASN A 52 18.57 5.87 1.93
N ILE A 53 18.36 6.99 1.23
CA ILE A 53 17.62 8.14 1.77
C ILE A 53 16.19 7.74 2.14
N PHE A 54 15.46 7.09 1.22
CA PHE A 54 14.06 6.74 1.47
C PHE A 54 13.89 5.59 2.47
N ARG A 55 14.89 4.71 2.57
CA ARG A 55 14.92 3.64 3.59
C ARG A 55 15.13 4.16 5.01
N CYS A 56 15.47 5.44 5.21
CA CYS A 56 15.53 6.02 6.54
C CYS A 56 14.16 6.18 7.22
N PHE A 57 13.05 6.15 6.47
CA PHE A 57 11.69 6.38 7.00
C PHE A 57 10.65 5.40 6.41
N GLY A 58 11.11 4.20 6.04
CA GLY A 58 10.28 3.13 5.51
C GLY A 58 11.08 2.20 4.61
N GLU A 59 10.40 1.61 3.64
CA GLU A 59 11.01 0.81 2.57
C GLU A 59 11.02 1.57 1.24
N ALA A 60 11.95 1.19 0.36
CA ALA A 60 12.04 1.76 -0.98
C ALA A 60 12.42 0.70 -2.01
N GLU A 61 11.74 0.75 -3.16
CA GLU A 61 11.91 -0.21 -4.24
C GLU A 61 12.02 0.47 -5.60
N VAL A 62 12.88 -0.07 -6.45
CA VAL A 62 13.03 0.40 -7.83
C VAL A 62 11.92 -0.19 -8.68
N ILE A 63 11.16 0.66 -9.36
CA ILE A 63 10.10 0.22 -10.27
C ILE A 63 10.18 0.94 -11.61
N ALA A 64 9.77 0.24 -12.66
CA ALA A 64 9.69 0.80 -14.00
C ALA A 64 8.56 1.85 -14.10
N GLU A 65 8.77 2.91 -14.90
CA GLU A 65 7.79 4.01 -15.07
C GLU A 65 6.35 3.54 -15.38
N PRO A 66 6.10 2.50 -16.19
CA PRO A 66 4.73 2.00 -16.41
C PRO A 66 4.04 1.46 -15.15
N MET A 67 4.80 1.06 -14.12
CA MET A 67 4.27 0.52 -12.86
C MET A 67 3.87 1.61 -11.86
N ILE A 68 4.04 2.88 -12.19
CA ILE A 68 3.66 3.99 -11.31
C ILE A 68 2.18 3.96 -10.96
N HIS A 69 1.27 3.71 -11.91
CA HIS A 69 -0.16 3.67 -11.63
C HIS A 69 -0.54 2.52 -10.68
N PRO A 70 -0.02 1.29 -10.87
CA PRO A 70 -0.07 0.25 -9.84
C PRO A 70 0.43 0.70 -8.45
N VAL A 71 1.58 1.37 -8.36
CA VAL A 71 2.09 1.92 -7.09
C VAL A 71 1.11 2.89 -6.44
N VAL A 72 0.44 3.73 -7.24
CA VAL A 72 -0.63 4.61 -6.74
C VAL A 72 -1.75 3.81 -6.08
N GLY A 73 -2.22 2.75 -6.73
CA GLY A 73 -3.31 1.93 -6.20
C GLY A 73 -2.93 1.20 -4.91
N VAL A 74 -1.77 0.52 -4.90
CA VAL A 74 -1.39 -0.40 -3.82
C VAL A 74 -0.65 0.25 -2.64
N SER A 75 0.04 1.37 -2.85
CA SER A 75 0.85 2.04 -1.81
C SER A 75 0.43 3.48 -1.55
N GLY A 76 0.15 4.26 -2.60
CA GLY A 76 -0.18 5.68 -2.46
C GLY A 76 -1.56 5.92 -1.84
N SER A 77 -2.58 5.27 -2.40
CA SER A 77 -3.99 5.46 -2.01
C SER A 77 -4.48 4.44 -0.99
N SER A 78 -3.82 3.27 -0.89
CA SER A 78 -4.25 2.18 0.00
C SER A 78 -4.30 2.50 1.49
N PRO A 79 -3.51 3.45 2.06
CA PRO A 79 -3.69 3.85 3.46
C PRO A 79 -5.13 4.29 3.76
N ALA A 80 -5.82 4.95 2.84
CA ALA A 80 -7.23 5.32 3.02
C ALA A 80 -8.14 4.10 3.17
N TYR A 81 -7.92 3.05 2.36
CA TYR A 81 -8.71 1.81 2.42
C TYR A 81 -8.44 1.08 3.73
N VAL A 82 -7.19 1.08 4.18
CA VAL A 82 -6.78 0.49 5.46
C VAL A 82 -7.39 1.25 6.64
N PHE A 83 -7.47 2.58 6.61
CA PHE A 83 -8.15 3.36 7.65
C PHE A 83 -9.64 3.05 7.72
N MET A 84 -10.32 2.93 6.57
CA MET A 84 -11.72 2.51 6.51
C MET A 84 -11.90 1.09 7.07
N PHE A 85 -10.97 0.17 6.79
CA PHE A 85 -11.01 -1.19 7.33
C PHE A 85 -10.85 -1.21 8.85
N ILE A 86 -9.89 -0.45 9.40
CA ILE A 86 -9.69 -0.29 10.85
C ILE A 86 -10.93 0.32 11.51
N GLU A 87 -11.55 1.32 10.87
CA GLU A 87 -12.79 1.94 11.35
C GLU A 87 -13.95 0.95 11.41
N ALA A 88 -14.18 0.19 10.34
CA ALA A 88 -15.21 -0.84 10.30
C ALA A 88 -14.99 -1.95 11.35
N MET A 89 -13.74 -2.39 11.56
CA MET A 89 -13.41 -3.35 12.61
C MET A 89 -13.71 -2.79 14.00
N ALA A 90 -13.37 -1.51 14.25
CA ALA A 90 -13.65 -0.87 15.52
C ALA A 90 -15.15 -0.71 15.77
N ASP A 91 -15.94 -0.37 14.74
CA ASP A 91 -17.40 -0.32 14.82
C ASP A 91 -18.01 -1.67 15.21
N ALA A 92 -17.56 -2.76 14.59
CA ALA A 92 -18.00 -4.10 14.93
C ALA A 92 -17.64 -4.50 16.38
N ALA A 93 -16.45 -4.13 16.86
CA ALA A 93 -16.04 -4.39 18.24
C ALA A 93 -16.87 -3.58 19.25
N VAL A 94 -17.25 -2.34 18.91
CA VAL A 94 -18.15 -1.53 19.73
C VAL A 94 -19.56 -2.11 19.77
N LEU A 95 -20.06 -2.63 18.63
CA LEU A 95 -21.32 -3.38 18.61
C LEU A 95 -21.27 -4.60 19.53
N GLY A 96 -20.11 -5.24 19.66
CA GLY A 96 -19.84 -6.31 20.63
C GLY A 96 -19.64 -5.85 22.08
N GLY A 97 -19.76 -4.56 22.38
CA GLY A 97 -19.68 -3.99 23.73
C GLY A 97 -18.30 -3.43 24.14
N MET A 98 -17.32 -3.39 23.23
CA MET A 98 -16.00 -2.81 23.54
C MET A 98 -16.03 -1.28 23.57
N PRO A 99 -15.32 -0.60 24.50
CA PRO A 99 -15.13 0.84 24.42
C PRO A 99 -14.41 1.28 23.14
N ARG A 100 -14.89 2.35 22.49
CA ARG A 100 -14.39 2.85 21.19
C ARG A 100 -12.87 3.01 21.11
N ALA A 101 -12.25 3.62 22.11
CA ALA A 101 -10.81 3.85 22.12
C ALA A 101 -10.02 2.52 22.16
N GLN A 102 -10.51 1.53 22.91
CA GLN A 102 -9.93 0.20 22.96
C GLN A 102 -10.14 -0.53 21.63
N ALA A 103 -11.32 -0.42 21.02
CA ALA A 103 -11.64 -1.00 19.73
C ALA A 103 -10.69 -0.55 18.62
N TYR A 104 -10.41 0.76 18.52
CA TYR A 104 -9.42 1.27 17.56
C TYR A 104 -8.01 0.73 17.83
N LYS A 105 -7.59 0.67 19.10
CA LYS A 105 -6.27 0.12 19.45
C LYS A 105 -6.14 -1.34 19.02
N PHE A 106 -7.14 -2.17 19.28
CA PHE A 106 -7.15 -3.58 18.89
C PHE A 106 -7.18 -3.74 17.36
N ALA A 107 -8.03 -2.99 16.67
CA ALA A 107 -8.13 -3.05 15.21
C ALA A 107 -6.83 -2.63 14.52
N ALA A 108 -6.26 -1.48 14.88
CA ALA A 108 -5.02 -0.99 14.30
C ALA A 108 -3.84 -1.94 14.55
N GLN A 109 -3.71 -2.46 15.79
CA GLN A 109 -2.65 -3.41 16.14
C GLN A 109 -2.80 -4.73 15.38
N ALA A 110 -4.03 -5.24 15.21
CA ALA A 110 -4.29 -6.47 14.46
C ALA A 110 -3.89 -6.30 12.99
N VAL A 111 -4.29 -5.20 12.35
CA VAL A 111 -3.94 -4.90 10.95
C VAL A 111 -2.42 -4.77 10.78
N MET A 112 -1.74 -4.02 11.65
CA MET A 112 -0.28 -3.89 11.62
C MET A 112 0.41 -5.25 11.79
N GLY A 113 -0.06 -6.07 12.75
CA GLY A 113 0.48 -7.41 12.99
C GLY A 113 0.32 -8.34 11.79
N SER A 114 -0.85 -8.33 11.14
CA SER A 114 -1.08 -9.12 9.92
C SER A 114 -0.18 -8.70 8.76
N ALA A 115 -0.02 -7.39 8.53
CA ALA A 115 0.90 -6.89 7.51
C ALA A 115 2.35 -7.30 7.81
N LYS A 116 2.77 -7.18 9.07
CA LYS A 116 4.11 -7.58 9.53
C LYS A 116 4.37 -9.07 9.32
N MET A 117 3.39 -9.93 9.58
CA MET A 117 3.52 -11.38 9.31
C MET A 117 3.79 -11.66 7.83
N VAL A 118 3.10 -10.98 6.90
CA VAL A 118 3.36 -11.14 5.47
C VAL A 118 4.79 -10.75 5.13
N LEU A 119 5.24 -9.59 5.62
CA LEU A 119 6.56 -9.04 5.30
C LEU A 119 7.71 -9.86 5.91
N GLU A 120 7.59 -10.29 7.16
CA GLU A 120 8.69 -10.97 7.87
C GLU A 120 8.75 -12.47 7.61
N THR A 121 7.60 -13.12 7.38
CA THR A 121 7.58 -14.58 7.15
C THR A 121 7.71 -14.96 5.68
N GLY A 122 7.37 -14.05 4.76
CA GLY A 122 7.31 -14.33 3.33
C GLY A 122 6.24 -15.36 2.93
N LYS A 123 5.37 -15.77 3.86
CA LYS A 123 4.31 -16.75 3.58
C LYS A 123 3.23 -16.18 2.69
N HIS A 124 2.64 -17.04 1.87
CA HIS A 124 1.50 -16.66 1.04
C HIS A 124 0.32 -16.21 1.94
N PRO A 125 -0.38 -15.09 1.64
CA PRO A 125 -1.48 -14.62 2.48
C PRO A 125 -2.62 -15.63 2.68
N GLY A 126 -2.85 -16.51 1.69
CA GLY A 126 -3.80 -17.61 1.81
C GLY A 126 -3.41 -18.62 2.91
N GLU A 127 -2.11 -18.94 3.02
CA GLU A 127 -1.59 -19.82 4.07
C GLU A 127 -1.72 -19.16 5.45
N LEU A 128 -1.34 -17.88 5.57
CA LEU A 128 -1.49 -17.14 6.82
C LEU A 128 -2.96 -17.06 7.28
N LYS A 129 -3.89 -16.87 6.33
CA LYS A 129 -5.34 -16.94 6.59
C LYS A 129 -5.75 -18.33 7.06
N ASP A 130 -5.28 -19.40 6.42
CA ASP A 130 -5.60 -20.78 6.82
C ASP A 130 -5.05 -21.10 8.22
N MET A 131 -3.87 -20.59 8.58
CA MET A 131 -3.27 -20.76 9.92
C MET A 131 -4.12 -20.18 11.07
N VAL A 132 -4.95 -19.17 10.81
CA VAL A 132 -5.83 -18.56 11.82
C VAL A 132 -7.30 -19.04 11.74
N CYS A 133 -7.64 -19.83 10.72
CA CYS A 133 -8.97 -20.40 10.53
C CYS A 133 -9.06 -21.81 11.12
N SER A 134 -9.45 -21.92 12.39
CA SER A 134 -9.74 -23.24 12.97
C SER A 134 -11.02 -23.87 12.39
N PRO A 135 -11.11 -25.21 12.26
CA PRO A 135 -12.32 -25.88 11.80
C PRO A 135 -13.55 -25.50 12.64
N GLY A 136 -14.61 -25.01 11.99
CA GLY A 136 -15.85 -24.56 12.65
C GLY A 136 -15.68 -23.35 13.60
N GLY A 137 -14.54 -22.66 13.54
CA GLY A 137 -14.24 -21.53 14.42
C GLY A 137 -14.89 -20.21 14.00
N THR A 138 -14.75 -19.21 14.86
CA THR A 138 -15.27 -17.85 14.63
C THR A 138 -14.68 -17.19 13.38
N THR A 139 -13.38 -17.43 13.10
CA THR A 139 -12.67 -16.78 11.99
C THR A 139 -13.16 -17.28 10.64
N ILE A 140 -13.41 -18.59 10.48
CA ILE A 140 -13.87 -19.13 9.18
C ILE A 140 -15.30 -18.69 8.86
N GLU A 141 -16.17 -18.53 9.86
CA GLU A 141 -17.51 -17.95 9.67
C GLU A 141 -17.45 -16.49 9.22
N ALA A 142 -16.55 -15.69 9.81
CA ALA A 142 -16.33 -14.31 9.37
C ALA A 142 -15.78 -14.26 7.92
N VAL A 143 -14.82 -15.12 7.59
CA VAL A 143 -14.29 -15.24 6.22
C VAL A 143 -15.37 -15.62 5.23
N ARG A 144 -16.27 -16.57 5.56
CA ARG A 144 -17.42 -16.93 4.71
C ARG A 144 -18.26 -15.69 4.38
N VAL A 145 -18.59 -14.87 5.37
CA VAL A 145 -19.37 -13.63 5.16
C VAL A 145 -18.60 -12.61 4.31
N LEU A 146 -17.29 -12.45 4.52
CA LEU A 146 -16.47 -11.55 3.69
C LEU A 146 -16.44 -11.98 2.22
N GLU A 147 -16.36 -13.28 1.95
CA GLU A 147 -16.42 -13.81 0.58
C GLU A 147 -17.83 -13.63 -0.02
N GLU A 148 -18.90 -13.90 0.75
CA GLU A 148 -20.30 -13.65 0.32
C GLU A 148 -20.59 -12.19 -0.01
N ARG A 149 -19.94 -11.26 0.70
CA ARG A 149 -20.05 -9.81 0.44
C ARG A 149 -19.10 -9.32 -0.64
N GLY A 150 -18.31 -10.22 -1.26
CA GLY A 150 -17.41 -9.87 -2.35
C GLY A 150 -16.23 -8.99 -1.91
N PHE A 151 -15.70 -9.19 -0.70
CA PHE A 151 -14.62 -8.36 -0.15
C PHE A 151 -13.42 -8.21 -1.11
N ARG A 152 -12.95 -9.32 -1.69
CA ARG A 152 -11.85 -9.30 -2.66
C ARG A 152 -12.19 -8.50 -3.92
N ALA A 153 -13.38 -8.72 -4.45
CA ALA A 153 -13.86 -8.01 -5.64
C ALA A 153 -13.91 -6.50 -5.39
N ALA A 154 -14.49 -6.08 -4.26
CA ALA A 154 -14.56 -4.66 -3.88
C ALA A 154 -13.18 -3.99 -3.80
N VAL A 155 -12.19 -4.65 -3.18
CA VAL A 155 -10.82 -4.12 -3.09
C VAL A 155 -10.15 -4.03 -4.47
N ILE A 156 -10.26 -5.08 -5.29
CA ILE A 156 -9.68 -5.13 -6.63
C ILE A 156 -10.29 -4.04 -7.52
N GLU A 157 -11.62 -3.89 -7.52
CA GLU A 157 -12.32 -2.89 -8.31
C GLU A 157 -11.99 -1.47 -7.87
N ALA A 158 -11.95 -1.20 -6.56
CA ALA A 158 -11.56 0.11 -6.03
C ALA A 158 -10.14 0.51 -6.45
N MET A 159 -9.18 -0.42 -6.33
CA MET A 159 -7.80 -0.19 -6.77
C MET A 159 -7.73 0.01 -8.29
N THR A 160 -8.49 -0.75 -9.06
CA THR A 160 -8.56 -0.62 -10.52
C THR A 160 -9.04 0.76 -10.93
N LYS A 161 -10.14 1.25 -10.33
CA LYS A 161 -10.66 2.60 -10.56
C LYS A 161 -9.67 3.68 -10.12
N CYS A 162 -8.94 3.47 -9.03
CA CYS A 162 -7.85 4.36 -8.61
C CYS A 162 -6.74 4.44 -9.67
N MET A 163 -6.31 3.29 -10.22
CA MET A 163 -5.28 3.24 -11.27
C MET A 163 -5.74 3.94 -12.55
N GLU A 164 -6.96 3.66 -13.02
CA GLU A 164 -7.57 4.32 -14.19
C GLU A 164 -7.60 5.84 -14.02
N LYS A 165 -8.04 6.32 -12.85
CA LYS A 165 -8.08 7.76 -12.56
C LYS A 165 -6.68 8.37 -12.52
N SER A 166 -5.71 7.69 -11.91
CA SER A 166 -4.30 8.11 -11.85
C SER A 166 -3.71 8.24 -13.25
N GLU A 167 -3.99 7.29 -14.14
CA GLU A 167 -3.56 7.32 -15.54
C GLU A 167 -4.19 8.49 -16.29
N ALA A 168 -5.50 8.68 -16.17
CA ALA A 168 -6.21 9.79 -16.81
C ALA A 168 -5.65 11.16 -16.40
N LEU A 169 -5.34 11.35 -15.10
CA LEU A 169 -4.73 12.58 -14.59
C LEU A 169 -3.31 12.82 -15.11
N SER A 170 -2.57 11.79 -15.50
CA SER A 170 -1.21 11.93 -16.02
C SER A 170 -1.13 12.39 -17.48
N LYS A 171 -2.26 12.30 -18.19
CA LYS A 171 -2.42 12.72 -19.59
C LYS A 171 -2.98 14.14 -19.74
N SER A 172 -3.44 14.73 -18.63
CA SER A 172 -3.92 16.11 -18.55
C SER A 172 -2.76 17.08 -18.33
#